data_AF-A0AAW9ZJN5-F1
#
_entry.id   AF-A0AAW9ZJN5-F1
#
_cell.length_a   1.000
_cell.length_b   1.000
_cell.length_c   1.000
_cell.angle_alpha   90.00
_cell.angle_beta   90.00
_cell.angle_gamma   90.00
#
_symmetry.space_group_name_H-M   'P 1'
#
loop_
_entity.id
_entity.type
_entity.pdbx_description
1 polymer ?
#
loop_
_entity_poly.entity_id
_entity_poly.type
_entity_poly.pdbx_seq_one_letter_code
_entity_poly.pdbx_strand_id
1 'polypeptide(L)'
;MKLKIDGKDYSFIFGVKFLRNLDKNRGVEGEQNGMKMNFGMGLTVLMPALMTKDASALADTLYAAAKDNITQDQIDNYIDNCKDLNNLFSRVINEIKASNAAKPVVKNLKA
;
A
#
# COMPACT_ATOMS: atom_id res chain seq x y z
N MET A 1 -5.64 -6.37 -8.08
CA MET A 1 -6.44 -7.37 -7.31
C MET A 1 -7.87 -6.91 -7.04
N LYS A 2 -8.77 -7.82 -6.62
CA LYS A 2 -10.12 -7.53 -6.09
C LYS A 2 -10.32 -8.18 -4.72
N LEU A 3 -11.04 -7.50 -3.83
CA LEU A 3 -11.48 -8.01 -2.52
C LEU A 3 -12.96 -7.69 -2.31
N LYS A 4 -13.67 -8.56 -1.59
CA LYS A 4 -15.04 -8.30 -1.14
C LYS A 4 -14.98 -7.81 0.31
N ILE A 5 -15.36 -6.55 0.53
CA ILE A 5 -15.33 -5.85 1.82
C ILE A 5 -16.76 -5.33 2.07
N ASP A 6 -17.32 -5.62 3.24
CA ASP A 6 -18.70 -5.27 3.60
C ASP A 6 -19.75 -5.66 2.54
N GLY A 7 -19.54 -6.83 1.92
CA GLY A 7 -20.45 -7.33 0.88
C GLY A 7 -20.29 -6.69 -0.50
N LYS A 8 -19.40 -5.69 -0.66
CA LYS A 8 -19.13 -5.00 -1.93
C LYS A 8 -17.76 -5.38 -2.49
N ASP A 9 -17.67 -5.50 -3.81
CA ASP A 9 -16.40 -5.73 -4.50
C ASP A 9 -15.63 -4.41 -4.68
N TYR A 10 -14.39 -4.40 -4.21
CA TYR A 10 -13.45 -3.30 -4.36
C TYR A 10 -12.26 -3.73 -5.22
N SER A 11 -11.85 -2.83 -6.14
CA SER A 11 -10.68 -3.04 -6.99
C SER A 11 -9.48 -2.27 -6.46
N PHE A 12 -8.33 -2.94 -6.41
CA PHE A 12 -7.07 -2.39 -5.94
C PHE A 12 -6.01 -2.46 -7.05
N ILE A 13 -5.45 -1.31 -7.40
CA ILE A 13 -4.54 -1.13 -8.53
C ILE A 13 -3.21 -0.56 -8.03
N PHE A 14 -2.16 -1.36 -8.09
CA PHE A 14 -0.81 -1.01 -7.66
C PHE A 14 -0.03 -0.19 -8.71
N GLY A 15 -0.69 0.79 -9.33
CA GLY A 15 -0.15 1.62 -10.42
C GLY A 15 0.46 2.94 -9.94
N VAL A 16 0.62 3.90 -10.86
CA VAL A 16 1.18 5.23 -10.54
C VAL A 16 0.32 6.00 -9.51
N LYS A 17 -1.01 5.88 -9.58
CA LYS A 17 -1.91 6.48 -8.57
C LYS A 17 -1.62 5.94 -7.17
N PHE A 18 -1.41 4.63 -7.05
CA PHE A 18 -1.04 3.99 -5.79
C PHE A 18 0.28 4.54 -5.24
N LEU A 19 1.33 4.63 -6.07
CA LEU A 19 2.62 5.20 -5.63
C LEU A 19 2.45 6.64 -5.13
N ARG A 20 1.73 7.48 -5.88
CA ARG A 20 1.48 8.87 -5.49
C ARG A 20 0.68 8.99 -4.20
N ASN A 21 -0.31 8.12 -3.99
CA ASN A 21 -1.11 8.10 -2.77
C ASN A 21 -0.28 7.63 -1.58
N LEU A 22 0.58 6.64 -1.77
CA LEU A 22 1.52 6.20 -0.74
C LEU A 22 2.50 7.30 -0.36
N ASP A 23 3.10 7.99 -1.33
CA ASP A 23 4.04 9.07 -1.05
C ASP A 23 3.35 10.18 -0.25
N LYS A 24 2.09 10.51 -0.55
CA LYS A 24 1.33 11.49 0.25
C LYS A 24 1.10 11.07 1.71
N ASN A 25 0.84 9.78 1.96
CA ASN A 25 0.43 9.30 3.27
C ASN A 25 1.61 8.78 4.12
N ARG A 26 2.67 8.31 3.46
CA ARG A 26 3.78 7.54 4.04
C ARG A 26 5.13 7.89 3.40
N GLY A 27 5.19 8.92 2.57
CA GLY A 27 6.45 9.43 2.02
C GLY A 27 7.32 10.02 3.12
N VAL A 28 8.63 10.04 2.88
CA VAL A 28 9.56 10.71 3.76
C VAL A 28 9.40 12.22 3.58
N GLU A 29 9.01 12.88 4.66
CA GLU A 29 8.89 14.32 4.70
C GLU A 29 10.14 14.95 5.32
N GLY A 30 10.48 16.14 4.87
CA GLY A 30 11.48 17.00 5.51
C GLY A 30 11.13 18.46 5.35
N GLU A 31 11.95 19.33 5.92
CA GLU A 31 11.78 20.77 5.83
C GLU A 31 13.00 21.40 5.18
N GLN A 32 12.77 22.24 4.17
CA GLN A 32 13.83 23.04 3.55
C GLN A 32 13.35 24.48 3.42
N ASN A 33 14.10 25.42 4.00
CA ASN A 33 13.76 26.84 4.02
C ASN A 33 12.34 27.14 4.54
N GLY A 34 11.86 26.42 5.56
CA GLY A 34 10.51 26.60 6.11
C GLY A 34 9.39 25.96 5.29
N MET A 35 9.71 25.26 4.18
CA MET A 35 8.74 24.55 3.36
C MET A 35 8.80 23.04 3.60
N LYS A 36 7.64 22.42 3.82
CA LYS A 36 7.52 20.96 3.88
C LYS A 36 7.73 20.37 2.49
N MET A 37 8.67 19.44 2.39
CA MET A 37 9.01 18.72 1.16
C MET A 37 8.70 17.25 1.35
N ASN A 38 8.04 16.65 0.36
CA ASN A 38 7.81 15.21 0.29
C ASN A 38 8.79 14.61 -0.72
N PHE A 39 9.70 13.77 -0.23
CA PHE A 39 10.75 13.15 -1.05
C PHE A 39 10.31 11.82 -1.68
N GLY A 40 9.02 11.47 -1.55
CA GLY A 40 8.48 10.18 -1.95
C GLY A 40 9.03 9.06 -1.06
N MET A 41 9.37 7.92 -1.67
CA MET A 41 9.86 6.71 -1.00
C MET A 41 8.80 5.96 -0.17
N GLY A 42 7.51 6.27 -0.33
CA GLY A 42 6.45 5.58 0.42
C GLY A 42 6.51 4.07 0.23
N LEU A 43 6.65 3.59 -1.02
CA LEU A 43 6.79 2.15 -1.28
C LEU A 43 8.11 1.56 -0.75
N THR A 44 9.20 2.32 -0.77
CA THR A 44 10.51 1.89 -0.24
C THR A 44 10.45 1.58 1.25
N VAL A 45 9.77 2.42 2.03
CA VAL A 45 9.57 2.22 3.48
C VAL A 45 8.53 1.14 3.76
N LEU A 46 7.47 1.07 2.95
CA LEU A 46 6.35 0.16 3.17
C LEU A 46 6.70 -1.31 2.90
N MET A 47 7.58 -1.58 1.93
CA MET A 47 7.91 -2.94 1.52
C MET A 47 8.52 -3.79 2.67
N PRO A 48 9.52 -3.32 3.44
CA PRO A 48 9.99 -4.01 4.64
C PRO A 48 8.87 -4.29 5.65
N ALA A 49 8.00 -3.31 5.94
CA ALA A 49 6.91 -3.47 6.89
C ALA A 49 5.90 -4.55 6.44
N LEU A 50 5.59 -4.61 5.14
CA LEU A 50 4.79 -5.69 4.55
C LEU A 50 5.48 -7.06 4.69
N MET A 51 6.80 -7.14 4.51
CA MET A 51 7.56 -8.38 4.67
C MET A 51 7.58 -8.88 6.12
N THR A 52 7.58 -7.96 7.11
CA THR A 52 7.47 -8.28 8.54
C THR A 52 6.02 -8.42 9.01
N LYS A 53 5.06 -8.46 8.10
CA LYS A 53 3.62 -8.66 8.35
C LYS A 53 2.98 -7.59 9.24
N ASP A 54 3.37 -6.34 9.06
CA ASP A 54 2.71 -5.21 9.72
C ASP A 54 1.31 -4.97 9.11
N ALA A 55 0.27 -5.18 9.91
CA ALA A 55 -1.12 -5.05 9.49
C ALA A 55 -1.51 -3.59 9.14
N SER A 56 -0.91 -2.60 9.81
CA SER A 56 -1.14 -1.19 9.50
C SER A 56 -0.54 -0.83 8.13
N ALA A 57 0.64 -1.38 7.81
CA ALA A 57 1.25 -1.22 6.50
C ALA A 57 0.40 -1.88 5.41
N LEU A 58 -0.22 -3.03 5.69
CA LEU A 58 -1.15 -3.69 4.77
C LEU A 58 -2.40 -2.83 4.51
N ALA A 59 -2.98 -2.25 5.57
CA ALA A 59 -4.14 -1.39 5.47
C ALA A 59 -3.87 -0.18 4.57
N ASP A 60 -2.77 0.53 4.84
CA ASP A 60 -2.38 1.71 4.06
C ASP A 60 -2.04 1.38 2.61
N THR A 61 -1.46 0.20 2.39
CA THR A 61 -1.21 -0.32 1.04
C THR A 61 -2.51 -0.48 0.26
N LEU A 62 -3.51 -1.11 0.88
CA LEU A 62 -4.83 -1.31 0.26
C LEU A 62 -5.55 0.03 0.08
N TYR A 63 -5.50 0.92 1.07
CA TYR A 63 -6.12 2.24 0.98
C TYR A 63 -5.53 3.07 -0.16
N ALA A 64 -4.20 3.13 -0.26
CA ALA A 64 -3.53 3.84 -1.34
C ALA A 64 -3.82 3.22 -2.72
N ALA A 65 -3.99 1.90 -2.78
CA ALA A 65 -4.25 1.15 -4.02
C ALA A 65 -5.73 1.16 -4.44
N ALA A 66 -6.64 1.59 -3.58
CA ALA A 66 -8.08 1.54 -3.85
C ALA A 66 -8.45 2.38 -5.09
N LYS A 67 -9.14 1.73 -6.03
CA LYS A 67 -9.68 2.39 -7.22
C LYS A 67 -10.91 3.21 -6.87
N ASP A 68 -11.79 2.60 -6.09
CA ASP A 68 -13.09 3.11 -5.68
C ASP A 68 -12.99 3.76 -4.29
N ASN A 69 -13.97 4.59 -3.92
CA ASN A 69 -14.02 5.19 -2.59
C ASN A 69 -14.30 4.13 -1.53
N ILE A 70 -13.31 3.90 -0.68
CA ILE A 70 -13.36 3.06 0.52
C ILE A 70 -12.73 3.88 1.65
N THR A 71 -13.22 3.72 2.88
CA THR A 71 -12.61 4.39 4.03
C THR A 71 -11.47 3.55 4.61
N GLN A 72 -10.58 4.18 5.38
CA GLN A 72 -9.55 3.46 6.11
C GLN A 72 -10.20 2.46 7.09
N ASP A 73 -11.20 2.89 7.87
CA ASP A 73 -11.92 2.05 8.83
C ASP A 73 -12.51 0.78 8.19
N GLN A 74 -13.02 0.85 6.95
CA GLN A 74 -13.52 -0.33 6.25
C GLN A 74 -12.41 -1.34 5.94
N ILE A 75 -11.22 -0.85 5.58
CA ILE A 75 -10.05 -1.70 5.31
C ILE A 75 -9.50 -2.28 6.62
N ASP A 76 -9.40 -1.46 7.67
CA ASP A 76 -8.91 -1.88 8.98
C ASP A 76 -9.82 -2.99 9.55
N ASN A 77 -11.14 -2.76 9.57
CA ASN A 77 -12.12 -3.76 9.99
C ASN A 77 -12.06 -5.05 9.14
N TYR A 78 -11.83 -4.93 7.83
CA TYR A 78 -11.65 -6.09 6.96
C TYR A 78 -10.41 -6.91 7.33
N ILE A 79 -9.30 -6.24 7.64
CA ILE A 79 -8.04 -6.85 8.04
C ILE A 79 -8.18 -7.53 9.40
N ASP A 80 -8.79 -6.86 10.39
CA ASP A 80 -9.03 -7.40 11.73
C ASP A 80 -9.88 -8.68 11.73
N ASN A 81 -10.83 -8.76 10.79
CA ASN A 81 -11.71 -9.92 10.62
C ASN A 81 -11.23 -10.89 9.53
N CYS A 82 -10.03 -10.70 8.98
CA CYS A 82 -9.51 -11.53 7.91
C CYS A 82 -9.09 -12.91 8.43
N LYS A 83 -9.78 -13.97 8.00
CA LYS A 83 -9.48 -15.36 8.40
C LYS A 83 -8.06 -15.82 8.01
N ASP A 84 -7.54 -15.33 6.89
CA ASP A 84 -6.23 -15.71 6.37
C ASP A 84 -5.43 -14.47 5.95
N LEU A 85 -5.01 -13.74 6.98
CA LEU A 85 -4.22 -12.53 6.83
C LEU A 85 -2.86 -12.79 6.16
N ASN A 86 -2.23 -13.95 6.42
CA ASN A 86 -0.95 -14.33 5.81
C ASN A 86 -1.05 -14.45 4.29
N ASN A 87 -2.13 -15.04 3.79
CA ASN A 87 -2.39 -15.10 2.35
C ASN A 87 -2.70 -13.72 1.78
N LEU A 88 -3.43 -12.86 2.52
CA LEU A 88 -3.68 -11.48 2.08
C LEU A 88 -2.35 -10.70 1.88
N PHE A 89 -1.43 -10.77 2.84
CA PHE A 89 -0.08 -10.22 2.69
C PHE A 89 0.62 -10.74 1.44
N SER A 90 0.63 -12.07 1.25
CA SER A 90 1.30 -12.71 0.13
C SER A 90 0.73 -12.24 -1.22
N ARG A 91 -0.60 -12.12 -1.31
CA ARG A 91 -1.30 -11.63 -2.50
C ARG A 91 -0.95 -10.18 -2.79
N VAL A 92 -1.00 -9.29 -1.80
CA VAL A 92 -0.65 -7.87 -1.96
C VAL A 92 0.81 -7.71 -2.41
N ILE A 93 1.74 -8.39 -1.75
CA ILE A 93 3.17 -8.34 -2.11
C ILE A 93 3.40 -8.83 -3.54
N ASN A 94 2.72 -9.90 -3.96
CA ASN A 94 2.85 -10.44 -5.31
C ASN A 94 2.29 -9.48 -6.37
N GLU A 95 1.17 -8.82 -6.10
CA GLU A 95 0.59 -7.82 -7.00
C GLU A 95 1.50 -6.59 -7.16
N ILE A 96 2.12 -6.12 -6.06
CA ILE A 96 3.13 -5.05 -6.12
C ILE A 96 4.31 -5.48 -6.99
N LYS A 97 4.85 -6.69 -6.77
CA LYS A 97 5.98 -7.24 -7.55
C LYS A 97 5.66 -7.47 -9.03
N ALA A 98 4.38 -7.72 -9.34
CA ALA A 98 3.91 -7.93 -10.71
C ALA A 98 3.58 -6.60 -11.43
N SER A 99 3.28 -5.54 -10.70
CA SER A 99 2.89 -4.23 -11.27
C SER A 99 4.00 -3.59 -12.09
N ASN A 100 3.66 -3.10 -13.29
CA ASN A 100 4.61 -2.36 -14.13
C ASN A 100 5.18 -1.10 -13.44
N ALA A 101 4.37 -0.39 -12.66
CA ALA A 101 4.78 0.86 -12.01
C ALA A 101 5.58 0.61 -10.73
N ALA A 102 5.18 -0.37 -9.92
CA ALA A 102 5.78 -0.62 -8.61
C ALA A 102 6.99 -1.56 -8.65
N LYS A 103 7.04 -2.48 -9.62
CA LYS A 103 8.11 -3.48 -9.76
C LYS A 103 9.52 -2.88 -9.87
N PRO A 104 9.78 -1.78 -10.60
CA PRO A 104 11.11 -1.16 -10.66
C PRO A 104 11.60 -0.72 -9.27
N VAL A 105 10.73 -0.10 -8.47
CA VAL A 105 11.05 0.33 -7.11
C VAL A 105 11.44 -0.88 -6.26
N VAL A 106 10.62 -1.95 -6.26
CA VAL A 106 10.90 -3.16 -5.48
C VAL A 106 12.19 -3.87 -5.90
N LYS A 107 12.53 -3.85 -7.20
CA LYS A 107 13.80 -4.42 -7.68
C LYS A 107 15.01 -3.66 -7.12
N ASN A 108 14.93 -2.33 -7.06
CA ASN A 108 16.01 -1.50 -6.53
C ASN A 108 16.23 -1.66 -5.02
N LEU A 109 15.24 -2.14 -4.26
CA LEU A 109 15.39 -2.43 -2.82
C LEU A 109 16.25 -3.67 -2.52
N LYS A 110 16.45 -4.54 -3.51
CA LYS A 110 17.24 -5.78 -3.36
C LYS A 110 18.67 -5.64 -3.89
N ALA A 111 18.98 -4.49 -4.48
CA ALA A 111 20.25 -4.21 -5.14
C ALA A 111 21.28 -3.65 -4.15
#